data_AF-A0A0J8B8R7-F1
#
_entry.id   AF-A0A0J8B8R7-F1
#
_cell.length_a   1.000
_cell.length_b   1.000
_cell.length_c   1.000
_cell.angle_alpha   90.00
_cell.angle_beta   90.00
_cell.angle_gamma   90.00
#
_symmetry.space_group_name_H-M   'P 1'
#
loop_
_entity.id
_entity.type
_entity.pdbx_description
1 polymer ?
#
loop_
_entity_poly.entity_id
_entity_poly.type
_entity_poly.pdbx_seq_one_letter_code
_entity_poly.pdbx_strand_id
1 'polypeptide(L)' 'MAPPTIMIAAAPTIGGDVVNVYINHEKKFAFVDMRSVEEASNAMALDGITFEVRRPSDYNPSLAAALGPSQPNPNLNLG' A
#
# COMPACT_ATOMS: atom_id res chain seq x y z
N MET A 1 -17.23 15.05 -4.19
CA MET A 1 -16.62 13.96 -5.01
C MET A 1 -15.79 13.13 -4.07
N ALA A 2 -15.92 11.79 -4.06
CA ALA A 2 -15.10 10.94 -3.18
C ALA A 2 -13.64 10.94 -3.68
N PRO A 3 -12.63 10.92 -2.78
CA PRO A 3 -11.24 10.83 -3.19
C PRO A 3 -10.97 9.49 -3.90
N PRO A 4 -10.04 9.43 -4.86
CA PRO A 4 -9.68 8.16 -5.49
C PRO A 4 -9.02 7.25 -4.45
N THR A 5 -9.39 5.97 -4.45
CA THR A 5 -8.88 4.99 -3.47
C THR A 5 -7.70 4.20 -4.05
N ILE A 6 -6.65 4.02 -3.26
CA ILE A 6 -5.53 3.12 -3.56
C ILE A 6 -5.54 1.99 -2.52
N MET A 7 -5.56 0.76 -2.99
CA MET A 7 -5.41 -0.43 -2.16
C MET A 7 -3.97 -0.95 -2.27
N ILE A 8 -3.25 -1.02 -1.16
CA ILE A 8 -1.81 -1.35 -1.14
C ILE A 8 -1.56 -2.72 -0.50
N ALA A 9 -0.89 -3.59 -1.25
CA ALA A 9 -0.44 -4.91 -0.80
C ALA A 9 1.07 -5.09 -0.96
N ALA A 10 1.58 -6.22 -0.50
CA ALA A 10 2.98 -6.61 -0.66
C ALA A 10 3.08 -7.92 -1.44
N ALA A 11 3.91 -7.94 -2.48
CA ALA A 11 4.23 -9.11 -3.27
C ALA A 11 5.75 -9.26 -3.30
N PRO A 12 6.33 -10.17 -2.48
CA PRO A 12 7.78 -10.38 -2.43
C PRO A 12 8.32 -10.80 -3.80
N THR A 13 9.05 -9.90 -4.46
CA THR A 13 9.68 -10.16 -5.75
C THR A 13 11.10 -9.60 -5.80
N ILE A 14 11.91 -10.12 -6.71
CA ILE A 14 13.24 -9.58 -7.00
C ILE A 14 13.06 -8.51 -8.07
N GLY A 15 13.10 -7.22 -7.69
CA GLY A 15 12.81 -6.14 -8.62
C GLY A 15 12.68 -4.76 -7.97
N GLY A 16 12.07 -3.82 -8.71
CA GLY A 16 11.81 -2.45 -8.26
C GLY A 16 10.80 -2.38 -7.10
N ASP A 17 10.70 -1.20 -6.49
CA ASP A 17 9.90 -0.98 -5.28
C ASP A 17 8.39 -1.20 -5.50
N VAL A 18 7.89 -0.85 -6.69
CA VAL A 18 6.52 -1.13 -7.16
C VAL A 18 6.56 -2.32 -8.11
N VAL A 19 5.83 -3.38 -7.76
CA VAL A 19 5.81 -4.66 -8.48
C VAL A 19 4.73 -4.67 -9.55
N ASN A 20 3.52 -4.21 -9.19
CA ASN A 20 2.37 -4.22 -10.08
C ASN A 20 1.41 -3.07 -9.75
N VAL A 21 0.72 -2.57 -10.78
CA VAL A 21 -0.32 -1.55 -10.65
C VAL A 21 -1.50 -1.93 -11.52
N TYR A 22 -2.67 -2.02 -10.92
CA TYR A 22 -3.94 -2.15 -11.63
C TYR A 22 -4.80 -0.93 -11.35
N ILE A 23 -5.36 -0.32 -12.39
CA ILE A 23 -6.19 0.88 -12.27
C ILE A 23 -7.58 0.60 -12.83
N ASN A 24 -8.61 0.91 -12.04
CA ASN A 24 -9.99 0.93 -12.50
C ASN A 24 -10.49 2.38 -12.56
N HIS A 25 -10.49 2.95 -13.76
CA HIS A 25 -10.95 4.32 -14.00
C HIS A 25 -12.46 4.51 -13.85
N GLU A 26 -13.25 3.45 -14.02
CA GLU A 26 -14.71 3.49 -13.89
C GLU A 26 -15.11 3.55 -12.41
N LYS A 27 -14.58 2.62 -11.62
CA LYS A 27 -14.82 2.49 -10.18
C LYS A 27 -13.93 3.40 -9.32
N LYS A 28 -13.01 4.14 -9.93
CA LYS A 28 -12.12 5.14 -9.29
C LYS A 28 -11.24 4.58 -8.17
N PHE A 29 -10.65 3.40 -8.40
CA PHE A 29 -9.65 2.85 -7.50
C PHE A 29 -8.44 2.26 -8.23
N ALA A 30 -7.35 2.05 -7.50
CA ALA A 30 -6.18 1.32 -7.96
C ALA A 30 -5.75 0.25 -6.93
N PHE A 31 -5.13 -0.82 -7.42
CA PHE A 31 -4.33 -1.74 -6.62
C PHE A 31 -2.85 -1.49 -6.92
N VAL A 32 -2.03 -1.44 -5.88
CA VAL A 32 -0.58 -1.30 -5.98
C VAL A 32 0.09 -2.35 -5.11
N ASP A 33 0.91 -3.20 -5.73
CA ASP A 33 1.72 -4.19 -5.02
C ASP A 33 3.13 -3.63 -4.84
N MET A 34 3.57 -3.50 -3.58
CA MET A 34 4.93 -3.13 -3.23
C MET A 34 5.80 -4.39 -3.08
N ARG A 35 7.12 -4.26 -3.23
CA ARG A 35 8.02 -5.41 -3.14
C ARG A 35 8.12 -6.00 -1.74
N SER A 36 7.81 -5.20 -0.71
CA SER A 36 7.92 -5.60 0.69
C SER A 36 6.74 -5.13 1.56
N VAL A 37 6.53 -5.84 2.68
CA VAL A 37 5.54 -5.43 3.69
C VAL A 37 5.90 -4.08 4.30
N GLU A 38 7.19 -3.78 4.49
CA GLU A 38 7.65 -2.50 5.02
C GLU A 38 7.25 -1.34 4.10
N GLU A 39 7.53 -1.43 2.81
CA GLU A 39 7.16 -0.39 1.84
C GLU A 39 5.65 -0.25 1.70
N ALA A 40 4.93 -1.36 1.63
CA ALA A 40 3.47 -1.36 1.63
C ALA A 40 2.91 -0.67 2.89
N SER A 41 3.57 -0.84 4.04
CA SER A 41 3.16 -0.22 5.30
C SER A 41 3.53 1.26 5.36
N ASN A 42 4.71 1.63 4.89
CA ASN A 42 5.13 3.02 4.78
C ASN A 42 4.23 3.82 3.84
N ALA A 43 3.80 3.23 2.72
CA ALA A 43 2.87 3.88 1.78
C ALA A 43 1.49 4.17 2.40
N MET A 44 1.08 3.45 3.45
CA MET A 44 -0.16 3.76 4.19
C MET A 44 -0.09 5.13 4.88
N ALA A 45 1.10 5.68 5.16
CA ALA A 45 1.23 7.03 5.71
C ALA A 45 0.85 8.13 4.70
N LEU A 46 0.65 7.79 3.42
CA LEU A 46 0.15 8.72 2.40
C LEU A 46 -1.38 8.84 2.41
N ASP A 47 -2.08 8.08 3.26
CA ASP A 47 -3.53 8.17 3.40
C ASP A 47 -3.97 9.60 3.77
N GLY A 48 -4.91 10.14 2.99
CA GLY A 48 -5.49 11.46 3.24
C GLY A 48 -4.71 12.66 2.67
N ILE A 49 -3.56 12.47 2.01
CA ILE A 49 -2.84 13.57 1.32
C ILE A 49 -3.55 13.93 0.00
N THR A 50 -3.58 12.99 -0.95
CA THR A 50 -4.22 13.14 -2.27
C THR A 50 -5.19 11.99 -2.57
N PHE A 51 -4.93 10.83 -1.96
CA PHE A 51 -5.66 9.59 -2.18
C PHE A 51 -6.04 8.99 -0.83
N GLU A 52 -7.09 8.20 -0.84
CA GLU A 52 -7.44 7.35 0.30
C GLU A 52 -6.67 6.03 0.17
N VAL A 53 -5.72 5.78 1.05
CA VAL A 53 -4.82 4.63 0.99
C VAL A 53 -5.28 3.58 2.00
N ARG A 54 -5.61 2.39 1.51
CA ARG A 54 -6.19 1.32 2.32
C ARG A 54 -5.52 -0.02 2.10
N ARG A 55 -5.67 -0.93 3.07
CA ARG A 55 -5.37 -2.34 2.86
C ARG A 55 -6.49 -3.00 2.04
N PRO A 56 -6.17 -3.98 1.18
CA PRO A 56 -7.18 -4.84 0.55
C PRO A 56 -8.06 -5.55 1.58
N SER A 57 -9.26 -5.95 1.17
CA SER A 57 -10.24 -6.62 2.05
C SER A 57 -9.77 -7.98 2.58
N ASP A 58 -8.86 -8.65 1.90
CA ASP A 58 -8.26 -9.94 2.25
C ASP A 58 -6.92 -9.80 3.00
N TYR A 59 -6.53 -8.58 3.39
CA TYR A 59 -5.32 -8.33 4.15
C TYR A 59 -5.35 -9.02 5.52
N ASN A 60 -4.29 -9.78 5.82
CA ASN A 60 -4.10 -10.45 7.10
C ASN A 60 -2.95 -9.79 7.90
N PRO A 61 -3.26 -9.04 8.98
CA PRO A 61 -2.24 -8.33 9.76
C PRO A 61 -1.26 -9.27 10.46
N SER A 62 -1.71 -10.46 10.88
CA SER A 62 -0.87 -11.45 11.55
C SER A 62 0.19 -12.03 10.61
N LEU A 63 -0.19 -12.33 9.36
CA LEU A 63 0.76 -12.79 8.35
C LEU A 63 1.74 -11.68 7.95
N ALA A 64 1.25 -10.45 7.80
CA ALA A 64 2.11 -9.30 7.48
C ALA A 64 3.16 -9.04 8.57
N ALA A 65 2.77 -9.08 9.84
CA ALA A 65 3.68 -8.86 10.97
C ALA A 65 4.82 -9.88 11.04
N ALA A 66 4.62 -11.10 10.53
CA ALA A 66 5.66 -12.13 10.47
C ALA A 66 6.69 -11.88 9.34
N LEU A 67 6.35 -11.06 8.35
CA LEU A 67 7.19 -10.77 7.18
C LEU A 67 7.99 -9.47 7.30
N GLY A 68 7.59 -8.56 8.20
CA GLY A 68 8.28 -7.30 8.44
C GLY A 68 7.40 -6.27 9.16
N PRO A 69 7.86 -5.02 9.29
CA PRO A 69 7.09 -3.93 9.88
C PRO A 69 5.76 -3.74 9.14
N SER A 70 4.64 -4.01 9.83
CA SER A 70 3.28 -3.94 9.27
C SER A 70 2.58 -2.58 9.48
N GLN A 71 3.27 -1.66 10.16
CA GLN A 71 2.85 -0.28 10.42
C GLN A 71 3.82 0.70 9.76
N PRO A 72 3.36 1.90 9.36
CA PRO A 72 4.25 2.93 8.84
C PRO A 72 5.34 3.30 9.83
N ASN A 73 6.56 3.52 9.35
CA ASN A 73 7.66 4.00 10.18
C ASN A 73 7.43 5.48 10.55
N PRO A 74 7.30 5.83 11.86
CA PRO A 74 7.03 7.20 12.28
C PRO A 74 8.18 8.18 12.00
N ASN A 75 9.39 7.67 11.73
CA ASN A 75 10.55 8.48 11.38
C ASN A 75 10.75 8.63 9.87
N LEU A 76 9.86 8.06 9.05
CA LEU A 76 9.94 8.19 7.60
C LEU A 76 9.54 9.61 7.20
N ASN A 77 10.49 10.35 6.62
CA ASN A 77 10.22 11.67 6.07
C ASN A 77 9.69 11.51 4.63
N LEU A 78 8.40 11.78 4.46
CA LEU A 78 7.70 11.68 3.18
C LEU A 78 7.54 13.04 2.46
N GLY A 79 8.13 14.11 3.01
CA GLY A 79 8.08 15.48 2.46
C GLY A 79 7.28 16.45 3.31
#